data_AF-A0A3M1RJ87-F1
#
_entry.id   AF-A0A3M1RJ87-F1
#
_cell.length_a   1.000
_cell.length_b   1.000
_cell.length_c   1.000
_cell.angle_alpha   90.00
_cell.angle_beta   90.00
_cell.angle_gamma   90.00
#
_symmetry.space_group_name_H-M   'P 1'
#
loop_
_entity.id
_entity.type
_entity.pdbx_description
1 polymer ?
#
loop_
_entity_poly.entity_id
_entity_poly.type
_entity_poly.pdbx_seq_one_letter_code
_entity_poly.pdbx_strand_id
1 'polypeptide(L)'
;MLSALQDAAAYFQSKPTGYFSPSDGYIAAELDSILGGTANTDFVKANFYDQLAAGTYNRKGLGTLYDTAGYINLIRTSRESQGIANLAAWDIGIGIVGAAAVGADTTEWINGTKAEIDELDGSAYYDVVGLAGAIFGLATVGEDYDPIAGEHAAASNINDLADILASYQIGLSGGFTWNSNYLNPNEGNETVQETAYAILALKEVGGYGNVIDRASQYLQSVQLSTGGWENYAGDGENNEVTGEALWAISANPVPEPSTLLLLGAGLAGLYFFRRK
;
A
#
# COMPACT_ATOMS: atom_id res chain seq x y z
N MET A 1 17.85 -7.75 15.68
CA MET A 1 17.13 -6.89 14.71
C MET A 1 18.08 -6.45 13.59
N LEU A 2 19.16 -5.71 13.87
CA LEU A 2 20.11 -5.29 12.83
C LEU A 2 20.70 -6.44 12.01
N SER A 3 21.05 -7.57 12.63
CA SER A 3 21.56 -8.75 11.92
C SER A 3 20.54 -9.35 10.94
N ALA A 4 19.26 -9.40 11.32
CA ALA A 4 18.19 -9.92 10.45
C ALA A 4 17.97 -8.99 9.24
N LEU A 5 18.09 -7.67 9.43
CA LEU A 5 18.02 -6.70 8.33
C LEU A 5 19.23 -6.79 7.41
N GLN A 6 20.43 -7.05 7.95
CA GLN A 6 21.63 -7.32 7.15
C GLN A 6 21.49 -8.61 6.34
N ASP A 7 20.95 -9.67 6.93
CA ASP A 7 20.69 -10.94 6.24
C ASP A 7 19.61 -10.76 5.15
N ALA A 8 18.56 -9.97 5.42
CA ALA A 8 17.55 -9.62 4.44
C ALA A 8 18.14 -8.84 3.26
N ALA A 9 18.98 -7.83 3.52
CA ALA A 9 19.68 -7.08 2.48
C ALA A 9 20.63 -7.98 1.66
N ALA A 10 21.38 -8.88 2.31
CA ALA A 10 22.25 -9.83 1.63
C ALA A 10 21.45 -10.79 0.74
N TYR A 11 20.33 -11.32 1.22
CA TYR A 11 19.44 -12.16 0.44
C TYR A 11 18.86 -11.39 -0.76
N PHE A 12 18.39 -10.16 -0.51
CA PHE A 12 17.82 -9.29 -1.52
C PHE A 12 18.81 -8.97 -2.64
N GLN A 13 20.07 -8.68 -2.30
CA GLN A 13 21.17 -8.47 -3.26
C GLN A 13 21.63 -9.74 -3.97
N SER A 14 21.24 -10.93 -3.50
CA SER A 14 21.50 -12.21 -4.17
C SER A 14 20.42 -12.60 -5.17
N LYS A 15 19.32 -11.84 -5.24
CA LYS A 15 18.17 -12.12 -6.11
C LYS A 15 18.60 -12.12 -7.58
N PRO A 16 18.32 -13.18 -8.35
CA PRO A 16 18.71 -13.23 -9.76
C PRO A 16 18.01 -12.14 -10.59
N THR A 17 18.72 -11.60 -11.58
CA THR A 17 18.12 -10.70 -12.58
C THR A 17 16.88 -11.36 -13.21
N GLY A 18 15.84 -10.56 -13.44
CA GLY A 18 14.55 -11.04 -13.98
C GLY A 18 13.55 -11.55 -12.94
N TYR A 19 13.91 -11.62 -11.66
CA TYR A 19 12.99 -12.00 -10.57
C TYR A 19 12.45 -10.81 -9.79
N PHE A 20 12.68 -9.59 -10.27
CA PHE A 20 12.23 -8.37 -9.61
C PHE A 20 10.78 -8.03 -9.95
N SER A 21 10.12 -7.33 -9.02
CA SER A 21 8.76 -6.81 -9.10
C SER A 21 8.73 -5.35 -8.62
N PRO A 22 7.65 -4.60 -8.94
CA PRO A 22 7.42 -3.24 -8.46
C PRO A 22 7.81 -3.00 -6.99
N SER A 23 7.37 -3.89 -6.10
CA SER A 23 7.56 -3.78 -4.65
C SER A 23 9.01 -3.83 -4.17
N ASP A 24 9.91 -4.40 -4.96
CA ASP A 24 11.33 -4.47 -4.59
C ASP A 24 11.93 -3.06 -4.44
N GLY A 25 11.44 -2.05 -5.17
CA GLY A 25 11.96 -0.70 -5.11
C GLY A 25 11.82 -0.04 -3.73
N TYR A 26 10.63 -0.09 -3.14
CA TYR A 26 10.42 0.51 -1.82
C TYR A 26 11.04 -0.33 -0.70
N ILE A 27 11.07 -1.66 -0.82
CA ILE A 27 11.77 -2.54 0.13
C ILE A 27 13.27 -2.19 0.17
N ALA A 28 13.86 -1.95 -1.01
CA ALA A 28 15.27 -1.55 -1.11
C ALA A 28 15.55 -0.23 -0.41
N ALA A 29 14.67 0.77 -0.61
CA ALA A 29 14.78 2.07 0.03
C ALA A 29 14.65 1.99 1.54
N GLU A 30 13.75 1.16 2.07
CA GLU A 30 13.60 0.96 3.52
C GLU A 30 14.81 0.24 4.14
N LEU A 31 15.40 -0.72 3.43
CA LEU A 31 16.65 -1.35 3.90
C LEU A 31 17.79 -0.34 3.95
N ASP A 32 17.93 0.49 2.91
CA ASP A 32 18.96 1.53 2.85
C ASP A 32 18.71 2.66 3.88
N SER A 33 17.47 2.97 4.21
CA SER A 33 17.13 3.98 5.23
C SER A 33 17.63 3.56 6.63
N ILE A 34 17.58 2.25 6.93
CA ILE A 34 18.01 1.70 8.23
C ILE A 34 19.51 1.37 8.24
N LEU A 35 20.02 0.76 7.18
CA LEU A 35 21.42 0.29 7.11
C LEU A 35 22.39 1.40 6.68
N GLY A 36 21.87 2.46 6.06
CA GLY A 36 22.64 3.55 5.46
C GLY A 36 23.21 3.18 4.08
N GLY A 37 23.38 4.20 3.24
CA GLY A 37 23.91 4.06 1.88
C GLY A 37 22.81 3.93 0.83
N THR A 38 23.17 3.40 -0.34
CA THR A 38 22.28 3.22 -1.51
C THR A 38 22.42 1.83 -2.14
N ALA A 39 23.07 0.88 -1.45
CA ALA A 39 23.47 -0.37 -2.07
C ALA A 39 22.27 -1.21 -2.55
N ASN A 40 21.16 -1.21 -1.80
CA ASN A 40 19.97 -1.96 -2.18
C ASN A 40 19.18 -1.25 -3.28
N THR A 41 19.02 0.06 -3.17
CA THR A 41 18.31 0.90 -4.15
C THR A 41 19.03 0.91 -5.49
N ASP A 42 20.36 1.10 -5.51
CA ASP A 42 21.20 0.99 -6.71
C ASP A 42 21.08 -0.39 -7.36
N PHE A 43 21.03 -1.46 -6.54
CA PHE A 43 20.91 -2.83 -7.03
C PHE A 43 19.56 -3.09 -7.73
N VAL A 44 18.44 -2.67 -7.13
CA VAL A 44 17.11 -2.82 -7.75
C VAL A 44 16.98 -1.94 -8.98
N LYS A 45 17.43 -0.69 -8.91
CA LYS A 45 17.39 0.23 -10.04
C LYS A 45 18.12 -0.38 -11.24
N ALA A 46 19.34 -0.89 -11.06
CA ALA A 46 20.12 -1.48 -12.13
C ALA A 46 19.55 -2.81 -12.67
N ASN A 47 18.91 -3.63 -11.83
CA ASN A 47 18.43 -4.97 -12.20
C ASN A 47 16.96 -5.04 -12.62
N PHE A 48 16.20 -3.96 -12.43
CA PHE A 48 14.78 -3.90 -12.78
C PHE A 48 14.45 -2.63 -13.57
N TYR A 49 14.45 -1.47 -12.93
CA TYR A 49 13.95 -0.24 -13.54
C TYR A 49 14.81 0.25 -14.72
N ASP A 50 16.14 0.19 -14.63
CA ASP A 50 17.02 0.55 -15.74
C ASP A 50 16.92 -0.46 -16.90
N GLN A 51 16.64 -1.73 -16.61
CA GLN A 51 16.41 -2.73 -17.65
C GLN A 51 15.07 -2.53 -18.36
N LEU A 52 14.03 -2.14 -17.62
CA LEU A 52 12.74 -1.76 -18.20
C LEU A 52 12.89 -0.48 -19.04
N ALA A 53 13.58 0.54 -18.54
CA ALA A 53 13.85 1.75 -19.32
C ALA A 53 14.63 1.45 -20.62
N ALA A 54 15.51 0.45 -20.60
CA ALA A 54 16.28 0.02 -21.76
C ALA A 54 15.57 -1.00 -22.67
N GLY A 55 14.38 -1.50 -22.31
CA GLY A 55 13.69 -2.56 -23.06
C GLY A 55 14.40 -3.92 -23.02
N THR A 56 15.16 -4.20 -21.96
CA THR A 56 16.00 -5.40 -21.81
C THR A 56 15.59 -6.31 -20.66
N TYR A 57 14.53 -5.95 -19.91
CA TYR A 57 14.14 -6.74 -18.75
C TYR A 57 13.58 -8.10 -19.16
N ASN A 58 14.28 -9.18 -18.82
CA ASN A 58 13.89 -10.55 -19.15
C ASN A 58 13.25 -11.23 -17.93
N ARG A 59 11.94 -11.04 -17.76
CA ARG A 59 11.20 -11.60 -16.61
C ARG A 59 11.38 -13.11 -16.53
N LYS A 60 11.89 -13.59 -15.39
CA LYS A 60 12.22 -15.00 -15.08
C LYS A 60 13.17 -15.69 -16.08
N GLY A 61 13.85 -14.93 -16.94
CA GLY A 61 14.72 -15.50 -17.98
C GLY A 61 13.97 -16.22 -19.12
N LEU A 62 12.68 -15.92 -19.34
CA LEU A 62 11.83 -16.62 -20.31
C LEU A 62 12.06 -16.21 -21.77
N GLY A 63 12.89 -15.20 -22.02
CA GLY A 63 13.33 -14.77 -23.36
C GLY A 63 12.50 -13.65 -23.97
N THR A 64 11.37 -13.27 -23.36
CA THR A 64 10.65 -12.04 -23.72
C THR A 64 11.29 -10.86 -22.99
N LEU A 65 11.68 -9.84 -23.75
CA LEU A 65 12.25 -8.61 -23.22
C LEU A 65 11.14 -7.57 -23.09
N TYR A 66 11.07 -6.92 -21.93
CA TYR A 66 10.08 -5.90 -21.63
C TYR A 66 10.77 -4.55 -21.48
N ASP A 67 10.15 -3.52 -22.08
CA ASP A 67 10.26 -2.15 -21.62
C ASP A 67 9.24 -1.88 -20.50
N THR A 68 9.24 -0.67 -19.92
CA THR A 68 8.32 -0.31 -18.84
C THR A 68 6.86 -0.46 -19.29
N ALA A 69 6.46 0.12 -20.43
CA ALA A 69 5.11 0.00 -20.97
C ALA A 69 4.68 -1.45 -21.26
N GLY A 70 5.58 -2.24 -21.85
CA GLY A 70 5.35 -3.66 -22.10
C GLY A 70 5.19 -4.47 -20.81
N TYR A 71 5.93 -4.12 -19.76
CA TYR A 71 5.81 -4.77 -18.45
C TYR A 71 4.52 -4.37 -17.73
N ILE A 72 4.10 -3.11 -17.81
CA ILE A 72 2.79 -2.64 -17.33
C ILE A 72 1.67 -3.41 -18.04
N ASN A 73 1.72 -3.51 -19.36
CA ASN A 73 0.73 -4.29 -20.12
C ASN A 73 0.75 -5.79 -19.74
N LEU A 74 1.92 -6.35 -19.43
CA LEU A 74 2.03 -7.71 -18.89
C LEU A 74 1.29 -7.86 -17.55
N ILE A 75 1.40 -6.90 -16.64
CA ILE A 75 0.67 -6.91 -15.36
C ILE A 75 -0.82 -6.92 -15.63
N ARG A 76 -1.32 -5.94 -16.41
CA ARG A 76 -2.73 -5.78 -16.76
C ARG A 76 -3.33 -7.05 -17.34
N THR A 77 -2.72 -7.56 -18.41
CA THR A 77 -3.21 -8.78 -19.09
C THR A 77 -3.09 -10.03 -18.22
N SER A 78 -2.09 -10.11 -17.34
CA SER A 78 -1.98 -11.23 -16.40
C SER A 78 -3.10 -11.23 -15.37
N ARG A 79 -3.45 -10.06 -14.78
CA ARG A 79 -4.52 -9.94 -13.79
C ARG A 79 -5.89 -10.16 -14.40
N GLU A 80 -6.12 -9.61 -15.59
CA GLU A 80 -7.32 -9.89 -16.37
C GLU A 80 -7.49 -11.40 -16.61
N SER A 81 -6.42 -12.10 -17.04
CA SER A 81 -6.47 -13.55 -17.29
C SER A 81 -6.73 -14.40 -16.04
N GLN A 82 -6.49 -13.84 -14.85
CA GLN A 82 -6.75 -14.46 -13.55
C GLN A 82 -8.17 -14.17 -13.05
N GLY A 83 -8.93 -13.31 -13.74
CA GLY A 83 -10.26 -12.86 -13.32
C GLY A 83 -10.24 -11.85 -12.18
N ILE A 84 -9.13 -11.12 -12.00
CA ILE A 84 -8.90 -10.18 -10.88
C ILE A 84 -8.33 -8.85 -11.39
N ALA A 85 -8.96 -8.30 -12.45
CA ALA A 85 -8.47 -7.14 -13.19
C ALA A 85 -8.12 -5.95 -12.30
N ASN A 86 -9.00 -5.59 -11.34
CA ASN A 86 -8.81 -4.44 -10.44
C ASN A 86 -7.49 -4.48 -9.66
N LEU A 87 -6.92 -5.66 -9.40
CA LEU A 87 -5.64 -5.77 -8.68
C LEU A 87 -4.47 -5.19 -9.49
N ALA A 88 -4.59 -5.04 -10.80
CA ALA A 88 -3.57 -4.39 -11.62
C ALA A 88 -3.41 -2.90 -11.26
N ALA A 89 -4.48 -2.20 -10.87
CA ALA A 89 -4.42 -0.83 -10.36
C ALA A 89 -3.46 -0.72 -9.17
N TRP A 90 -3.53 -1.67 -8.26
CA TRP A 90 -2.63 -1.77 -7.11
C TRP A 90 -1.19 -2.11 -7.54
N ASP A 91 -0.98 -3.16 -8.34
CA ASP A 91 0.36 -3.57 -8.77
C ASP A 91 1.13 -2.44 -9.48
N ILE A 92 0.44 -1.68 -10.34
CA ILE A 92 1.01 -0.59 -11.13
C ILE A 92 1.22 0.66 -10.26
N GLY A 93 0.28 0.95 -9.35
CA GLY A 93 0.43 2.02 -8.35
C GLY A 93 1.66 1.80 -7.45
N ILE A 94 1.88 0.57 -6.98
CA ILE A 94 3.10 0.19 -6.25
C ILE A 94 4.36 0.32 -7.14
N GLY A 95 4.22 0.18 -8.46
CA GLY A 95 5.28 0.49 -9.43
C GLY A 95 5.73 1.94 -9.40
N ILE A 96 4.80 2.88 -9.20
CA ILE A 96 5.15 4.30 -9.01
C ILE A 96 5.96 4.47 -7.73
N VAL A 97 5.48 3.92 -6.61
CA VAL A 97 6.15 4.00 -5.31
C VAL A 97 7.57 3.43 -5.38
N GLY A 98 7.71 2.22 -5.94
CA GLY A 98 8.98 1.56 -6.09
C GLY A 98 9.95 2.28 -7.02
N ALA A 99 9.46 2.82 -8.15
CA ALA A 99 10.27 3.60 -9.08
C ALA A 99 10.76 4.89 -8.44
N ALA A 100 9.87 5.64 -7.78
CA ALA A 100 10.20 6.87 -7.08
C ALA A 100 11.23 6.65 -5.97
N ALA A 101 11.05 5.58 -5.17
CA ALA A 101 11.92 5.25 -4.04
C ALA A 101 13.37 4.96 -4.45
N VAL A 102 13.60 4.49 -5.67
CA VAL A 102 14.96 4.24 -6.21
C VAL A 102 15.44 5.31 -7.20
N GLY A 103 14.67 6.39 -7.40
CA GLY A 103 15.01 7.45 -8.35
C GLY A 103 14.95 7.03 -9.83
N ALA A 104 14.06 6.11 -10.18
CA ALA A 104 13.75 5.75 -11.56
C ALA A 104 12.63 6.63 -12.16
N ASP A 105 12.46 6.59 -13.48
CA ASP A 105 11.38 7.30 -14.18
C ASP A 105 10.01 6.68 -13.85
N THR A 106 9.07 7.52 -13.45
CA THR A 106 7.70 7.14 -13.05
C THR A 106 6.67 7.39 -14.14
N THR A 107 7.04 8.02 -15.26
CA THR A 107 6.09 8.53 -16.27
C THR A 107 5.14 7.46 -16.80
N GLU A 108 5.67 6.31 -17.22
CA GLU A 108 4.82 5.25 -17.76
C GLU A 108 3.99 4.53 -16.68
N TRP A 109 4.52 4.43 -15.46
CA TRP A 109 3.79 3.88 -14.32
C TRP A 109 2.58 4.76 -13.96
N ILE A 110 2.77 6.09 -13.93
CA ILE A 110 1.69 7.06 -13.73
C ILE A 110 0.60 6.88 -14.79
N ASN A 111 0.98 6.82 -16.07
CA ASN A 111 0.01 6.64 -17.16
C ASN A 111 -0.74 5.31 -17.04
N GLY A 112 -0.04 4.23 -16.69
CA GLY A 112 -0.65 2.93 -16.45
C GLY A 112 -1.66 2.97 -15.30
N THR A 113 -1.29 3.55 -14.15
CA THR A 113 -2.18 3.68 -12.99
C THR A 113 -3.43 4.50 -13.31
N LYS A 114 -3.30 5.62 -14.05
CA LYS A 114 -4.45 6.43 -14.47
C LYS A 114 -5.42 5.65 -15.34
N ALA A 115 -4.90 4.88 -16.30
CA ALA A 115 -5.72 4.01 -17.13
C ALA A 115 -6.40 2.90 -16.32
N GLU A 116 -5.77 2.36 -15.27
CA GLU A 116 -6.44 1.40 -14.37
C GLU A 116 -7.56 2.06 -13.57
N ILE A 117 -7.39 3.29 -13.07
CA ILE A 117 -8.46 4.02 -12.36
C ILE A 117 -9.70 4.17 -13.25
N ASP A 118 -9.50 4.49 -14.53
CA ASP A 118 -10.57 4.60 -15.53
C ASP A 118 -11.26 3.26 -15.84
N GLU A 119 -10.64 2.14 -15.49
CA GLU A 119 -11.10 0.78 -15.81
C GLU A 119 -11.59 0.00 -14.58
N LEU A 120 -11.39 0.53 -13.36
CA LEU A 120 -11.87 -0.09 -12.12
C LEU A 120 -13.37 -0.37 -12.18
N ASP A 121 -13.74 -1.59 -11.81
CA ASP A 121 -15.12 -2.07 -11.75
C ASP A 121 -15.50 -2.34 -10.29
N GLY A 122 -16.37 -1.50 -9.71
CA GLY A 122 -16.86 -1.65 -8.34
C GLY A 122 -17.62 -2.95 -8.08
N SER A 123 -18.09 -3.64 -9.12
CA SER A 123 -18.76 -4.95 -8.99
C SER A 123 -17.80 -6.15 -8.96
N ALA A 124 -16.52 -5.94 -9.25
CA ALA A 124 -15.50 -6.97 -9.29
C ALA A 124 -14.62 -6.98 -8.02
N TYR A 125 -13.98 -8.13 -7.76
CA TYR A 125 -13.03 -8.27 -6.64
C TYR A 125 -11.90 -7.25 -6.72
N TYR A 126 -11.37 -6.84 -5.56
CA TYR A 126 -10.19 -5.96 -5.42
C TYR A 126 -10.39 -4.52 -5.91
N ASP A 127 -11.62 -4.04 -6.07
CA ASP A 127 -11.90 -2.63 -6.39
C ASP A 127 -11.36 -1.68 -5.30
N VAL A 128 -11.55 -2.02 -4.02
CA VAL A 128 -11.12 -1.17 -2.90
C VAL A 128 -9.59 -1.12 -2.78
N VAL A 129 -8.91 -2.28 -2.77
CA VAL A 129 -7.43 -2.30 -2.73
C VAL A 129 -6.82 -1.77 -4.03
N GLY A 130 -7.48 -1.99 -5.18
CA GLY A 130 -7.09 -1.44 -6.47
C GLY A 130 -7.08 0.09 -6.44
N LEU A 131 -8.18 0.71 -5.99
CA LEU A 131 -8.27 2.16 -5.82
C LEU A 131 -7.24 2.67 -4.79
N ALA A 132 -7.11 2.01 -3.64
CA ALA A 132 -6.16 2.40 -2.60
C ALA A 132 -4.70 2.38 -3.10
N GLY A 133 -4.28 1.32 -3.78
CA GLY A 133 -2.94 1.22 -4.35
C GLY A 133 -2.67 2.27 -5.44
N ALA A 134 -3.67 2.55 -6.28
CA ALA A 134 -3.56 3.57 -7.32
C ALA A 134 -3.41 4.98 -6.73
N ILE A 135 -4.25 5.35 -5.75
CA ILE A 135 -4.15 6.64 -5.04
C ILE A 135 -2.81 6.74 -4.31
N PHE A 136 -2.40 5.69 -3.60
CA PHE A 136 -1.12 5.70 -2.89
C PHE A 136 0.06 5.96 -3.84
N GLY A 137 0.09 5.29 -4.99
CA GLY A 137 1.12 5.50 -6.01
C GLY A 137 1.16 6.93 -6.55
N LEU A 138 0.01 7.47 -6.99
CA LEU A 138 -0.08 8.84 -7.51
C LEU A 138 0.28 9.89 -6.46
N ALA A 139 -0.27 9.77 -5.25
CA ALA A 139 -0.04 10.70 -4.16
C ALA A 139 1.45 10.74 -3.74
N THR A 140 2.14 9.59 -3.75
CA THR A 140 3.58 9.48 -3.39
C THR A 140 4.47 10.38 -4.25
N VAL A 141 4.08 10.62 -5.50
CA VAL A 141 4.82 11.48 -6.45
C VAL A 141 4.16 12.84 -6.67
N GLY A 142 3.12 13.16 -5.89
CA GLY A 142 2.36 14.40 -6.01
C GLY A 142 1.59 14.55 -7.32
N GLU A 143 1.23 13.43 -7.96
CA GLU A 143 0.49 13.42 -9.21
C GLU A 143 -1.02 13.51 -8.94
N ASP A 144 -1.67 14.49 -9.57
CA ASP A 144 -3.13 14.64 -9.53
C ASP A 144 -3.78 13.87 -10.69
N TYR A 145 -5.05 13.48 -10.52
CA TYR A 145 -5.80 12.81 -11.57
C TYR A 145 -7.31 13.08 -11.54
N ASP A 146 -7.84 13.48 -12.69
CA ASP A 146 -9.25 13.65 -13.01
C ASP A 146 -9.68 12.46 -13.91
N PRO A 147 -10.35 11.42 -13.37
CA PRO A 147 -10.74 10.24 -14.14
C PRO A 147 -11.70 10.58 -15.27
N ILE A 148 -11.48 9.97 -16.43
CA ILE A 148 -12.26 10.28 -17.66
C ILE A 148 -13.23 9.17 -18.05
N ALA A 149 -13.19 8.02 -17.38
CA ALA A 149 -14.06 6.88 -17.61
C ALA A 149 -14.23 6.01 -16.35
N GLY A 150 -15.02 4.94 -16.46
CA GLY A 150 -15.20 3.95 -15.41
C GLY A 150 -16.08 4.39 -14.25
N GLU A 151 -16.04 3.61 -13.18
CA GLU A 151 -16.80 3.80 -11.93
C GLU A 151 -16.53 5.17 -11.28
N HIS A 152 -15.33 5.70 -11.48
CA HIS A 152 -14.85 6.91 -10.81
C HIS A 152 -14.86 8.18 -11.68
N ALA A 153 -15.48 8.15 -12.86
CA ALA A 153 -15.58 9.29 -13.79
C ALA A 153 -16.30 10.54 -13.22
N ALA A 154 -16.92 10.42 -12.05
CA ALA A 154 -17.55 11.53 -11.34
C ALA A 154 -16.61 12.29 -10.39
N ALA A 155 -15.44 11.73 -10.08
CA ALA A 155 -14.37 12.44 -9.38
C ALA A 155 -13.75 13.49 -10.31
N SER A 156 -13.11 14.52 -9.76
CA SER A 156 -12.46 15.58 -10.53
C SER A 156 -10.97 15.78 -10.20
N ASN A 157 -10.45 15.05 -9.22
CA ASN A 157 -9.06 15.10 -8.76
C ASN A 157 -8.78 13.95 -7.76
N ILE A 158 -7.54 13.84 -7.29
CA ILE A 158 -7.11 12.82 -6.34
C ILE A 158 -7.80 12.92 -4.96
N ASN A 159 -8.23 14.11 -4.53
CA ASN A 159 -8.97 14.24 -3.27
C ASN A 159 -10.39 13.67 -3.39
N ASP A 160 -11.04 13.83 -4.54
CA ASP A 160 -12.36 13.22 -4.77
C ASP A 160 -12.25 11.68 -4.79
N LEU A 161 -11.17 11.15 -5.38
CA LEU A 161 -10.85 9.72 -5.31
C LEU A 161 -10.58 9.25 -3.87
N ALA A 162 -9.87 10.06 -3.08
CA ALA A 162 -9.61 9.77 -1.67
C ALA A 162 -10.88 9.85 -0.81
N ASP A 163 -11.81 10.76 -1.10
CA ASP A 163 -13.13 10.83 -0.48
C ASP A 163 -13.97 9.59 -0.80
N ILE A 164 -13.93 9.13 -2.06
CA ILE A 164 -14.56 7.86 -2.49
C ILE A 164 -13.96 6.69 -1.71
N LEU A 165 -12.62 6.58 -1.67
CA LEU A 165 -11.95 5.52 -0.91
C LEU A 165 -12.35 5.56 0.57
N ALA A 166 -12.29 6.73 1.21
CA ALA A 166 -12.66 6.90 2.62
C ALA A 166 -14.12 6.49 2.90
N SER A 167 -15.02 6.61 1.92
CA SER A 167 -16.40 6.15 2.03
C SER A 167 -16.53 4.62 2.11
N TYR A 168 -15.49 3.86 1.73
CA TYR A 168 -15.45 2.40 1.82
C TYR A 168 -15.05 1.88 3.22
N GLN A 169 -14.83 2.76 4.19
CA GLN A 169 -14.65 2.37 5.59
C GLN A 169 -15.96 1.89 6.21
N ILE A 170 -15.96 0.70 6.82
CA ILE A 170 -17.11 0.17 7.55
C ILE A 170 -17.28 0.94 8.86
N GLY A 171 -18.40 1.67 8.95
CA GLY A 171 -18.63 2.68 9.98
C GLY A 171 -18.73 2.16 11.42
N LEU A 172 -18.84 0.84 11.67
CA LEU A 172 -18.84 0.29 13.03
C LEU A 172 -17.44 -0.14 13.49
N SER A 173 -16.71 -0.86 12.64
CA SER A 173 -15.40 -1.45 12.96
C SER A 173 -14.24 -0.49 12.70
N GLY A 174 -14.35 0.37 11.68
CA GLY A 174 -13.25 1.19 11.18
C GLY A 174 -12.35 0.50 10.14
N GLY A 175 -12.54 -0.81 9.90
CA GLY A 175 -11.88 -1.53 8.82
C GLY A 175 -12.45 -1.14 7.46
N PHE A 176 -11.68 -1.35 6.40
CA PHE A 176 -12.13 -1.17 5.02
C PHE A 176 -12.64 -2.49 4.47
N THR A 177 -13.68 -2.41 3.64
CA THR A 177 -14.30 -3.59 3.02
C THR A 177 -13.47 -4.13 1.87
N TRP A 178 -13.52 -5.44 1.63
CA TRP A 178 -12.91 -6.08 0.45
C TRP A 178 -13.53 -5.65 -0.89
N ASN A 179 -14.78 -5.17 -0.87
CA ASN A 179 -15.46 -4.63 -2.05
C ASN A 179 -16.47 -3.53 -1.71
N SER A 180 -16.52 -2.48 -2.52
CA SER A 180 -17.32 -1.27 -2.27
C SER A 180 -18.82 -1.51 -2.08
N ASN A 181 -19.37 -2.63 -2.57
CA ASN A 181 -20.79 -2.98 -2.39
C ASN A 181 -21.10 -3.60 -1.01
N TYR A 182 -20.10 -3.94 -0.20
CA TYR A 182 -20.24 -4.74 1.02
C TYR A 182 -19.88 -3.94 2.28
N LEU A 183 -20.60 -2.84 2.52
CA LEU A 183 -20.34 -1.90 3.63
C LEU A 183 -21.14 -2.16 4.91
N ASN A 184 -21.97 -3.21 4.92
CA ASN A 184 -22.81 -3.52 6.06
C ASN A 184 -21.97 -3.95 7.27
N PRO A 185 -22.22 -3.39 8.46
CA PRO A 185 -21.47 -3.74 9.66
C PRO A 185 -21.83 -5.14 10.16
N ASN A 186 -20.85 -5.83 10.76
CA ASN A 186 -20.95 -7.18 11.34
C ASN A 186 -21.18 -8.32 10.32
N GLU A 187 -20.91 -8.08 9.04
CA GLU A 187 -20.95 -9.12 8.01
C GLU A 187 -19.58 -9.76 7.75
N GLY A 188 -18.51 -9.27 8.39
CA GLY A 188 -17.16 -9.81 8.23
C GLY A 188 -16.56 -9.47 6.86
N ASN A 189 -16.91 -8.31 6.31
CA ASN A 189 -16.41 -7.83 5.03
C ASN A 189 -15.12 -7.01 5.18
N GLU A 190 -14.71 -6.68 6.40
CA GLU A 190 -13.45 -6.01 6.66
C GLU A 190 -12.25 -6.92 6.37
N THR A 191 -11.22 -6.35 5.76
CA THR A 191 -9.95 -7.04 5.49
C THR A 191 -8.76 -6.21 5.94
N VAL A 192 -7.71 -6.90 6.35
CA VAL A 192 -6.47 -6.25 6.80
C VAL A 192 -5.74 -5.57 5.64
N GLN A 193 -5.68 -6.21 4.47
CA GLN A 193 -4.95 -5.69 3.30
C GLN A 193 -5.56 -4.37 2.80
N GLU A 194 -6.87 -4.32 2.53
CA GLU A 194 -7.58 -3.12 2.08
C GLU A 194 -7.46 -2.01 3.13
N THR A 195 -7.59 -2.35 4.42
CA THR A 195 -7.42 -1.38 5.50
C THR A 195 -6.01 -0.79 5.53
N ALA A 196 -4.99 -1.63 5.34
CA ALA A 196 -3.60 -1.20 5.35
C ALA A 196 -3.30 -0.24 4.18
N TYR A 197 -3.66 -0.59 2.95
CA TYR A 197 -3.44 0.30 1.80
C TYR A 197 -4.31 1.55 1.85
N ALA A 198 -5.53 1.48 2.38
CA ALA A 198 -6.34 2.68 2.57
C ALA A 198 -5.69 3.67 3.55
N ILE A 199 -5.08 3.19 4.63
CA ILE A 199 -4.29 4.03 5.54
C ILE A 199 -3.15 4.71 4.78
N LEU A 200 -2.37 3.96 4.01
CA LEU A 200 -1.21 4.50 3.27
C LEU A 200 -1.65 5.56 2.25
N ALA A 201 -2.68 5.26 1.46
CA ALA A 201 -3.22 6.15 0.44
C ALA A 201 -3.77 7.46 1.04
N LEU A 202 -4.65 7.34 2.03
CA LEU A 202 -5.29 8.51 2.67
C LEU A 202 -4.30 9.34 3.48
N LYS A 203 -3.25 8.71 4.04
CA LYS A 203 -2.17 9.44 4.70
C LYS A 203 -1.39 10.30 3.72
N GLU A 204 -1.06 9.74 2.55
CA GLU A 204 -0.27 10.42 1.53
C GLU A 204 -1.02 11.61 0.92
N VAL A 205 -2.33 11.47 0.67
CA VAL A 205 -3.20 12.59 0.24
C VAL A 205 -3.36 13.63 1.37
N GLY A 206 -3.51 13.17 2.62
CA GLY A 206 -3.69 14.02 3.79
C GLY A 206 -5.15 14.46 4.02
N GLY A 207 -5.45 14.98 5.21
CA GLY A 207 -6.81 15.45 5.57
C GLY A 207 -7.75 14.39 6.17
N TYR A 208 -7.37 13.11 6.19
CA TYR A 208 -8.21 11.99 6.60
C TYR A 208 -7.93 11.43 8.01
N GLY A 209 -7.36 12.23 8.92
CA GLY A 209 -6.86 11.75 10.23
C GLY A 209 -7.85 10.88 11.02
N ASN A 210 -9.13 11.28 11.09
CA ASN A 210 -10.15 10.49 11.79
C ASN A 210 -10.43 9.12 11.14
N VAL A 211 -10.39 9.03 9.80
CA VAL A 211 -10.60 7.79 9.06
C VAL A 211 -9.41 6.86 9.29
N ILE A 212 -8.20 7.40 9.20
CA ILE A 212 -6.94 6.69 9.41
C ILE A 212 -6.84 6.16 10.84
N ASP A 213 -7.14 6.98 11.86
CA ASP A 213 -7.06 6.57 13.26
C ASP A 213 -7.99 5.38 13.57
N ARG A 214 -9.20 5.39 13.00
CA ARG A 214 -10.16 4.30 13.15
C ARG A 214 -9.72 3.03 12.43
N ALA A 215 -9.13 3.17 11.25
CA ALA A 215 -8.55 2.06 10.51
C ALA A 215 -7.35 1.44 11.25
N SER A 216 -6.48 2.26 11.82
CA SER A 216 -5.37 1.80 12.64
C SER A 216 -5.85 1.08 13.91
N GLN A 217 -6.90 1.59 14.57
CA GLN A 217 -7.54 0.92 15.70
C GLN A 217 -8.14 -0.43 15.31
N TYR A 218 -8.79 -0.53 14.14
CA TYR A 218 -9.27 -1.79 13.61
C TYR A 218 -8.11 -2.80 13.45
N LEU A 219 -7.03 -2.40 12.77
CA LEU A 219 -5.85 -3.27 12.59
C LEU A 219 -5.30 -3.76 13.94
N GLN A 220 -5.15 -2.88 14.92
CA GLN A 220 -4.72 -3.27 16.26
C GLN A 220 -5.69 -4.25 16.94
N SER A 221 -7.01 -4.08 16.74
CA SER A 221 -8.02 -4.92 17.36
C SER A 221 -8.07 -6.35 16.81
N VAL A 222 -7.64 -6.55 15.56
CA VAL A 222 -7.62 -7.87 14.89
C VAL A 222 -6.22 -8.50 14.86
N GLN A 223 -5.24 -7.91 15.54
CA GLN A 223 -3.91 -8.50 15.69
C GLN A 223 -4.02 -9.83 16.46
N LEU A 224 -3.41 -10.87 15.92
CA LEU A 224 -3.38 -12.20 16.53
C LEU A 224 -2.48 -12.21 17.77
N SER A 225 -2.66 -13.19 18.66
CA SER A 225 -1.83 -13.34 19.87
C SER A 225 -0.35 -13.60 19.59
N THR A 226 -0.04 -14.03 18.37
CA THR A 226 1.32 -14.21 17.82
C THR A 226 1.98 -12.88 17.41
N GLY A 227 1.20 -11.80 17.33
CA GLY A 227 1.64 -10.49 16.86
C GLY A 227 1.48 -10.27 15.36
N GLY A 228 1.09 -11.30 14.59
CA GLY A 228 0.78 -11.20 13.16
C GLY A 228 -0.69 -10.91 12.88
N TRP A 229 -1.03 -10.95 11.59
CA TRP A 229 -2.37 -10.75 11.06
C TRP A 229 -2.76 -11.83 10.08
N GLU A 230 -4.05 -12.12 10.05
CA GLU A 230 -4.73 -12.84 8.98
C GLU A 230 -5.48 -11.83 8.09
N ASN A 231 -5.81 -12.17 6.84
CA ASN A 231 -6.52 -11.21 5.96
C ASN A 231 -7.99 -11.11 6.33
N TYR A 232 -8.67 -12.26 6.35
CA TYR A 232 -10.00 -12.43 6.90
C TYR A 232 -9.94 -13.21 8.23
N ALA A 233 -10.94 -12.99 9.07
CA ALA A 233 -11.07 -13.71 10.32
C ALA A 233 -11.15 -15.24 10.08
N GLY A 234 -10.20 -15.98 10.63
CA GLY A 234 -10.10 -17.44 10.51
C GLY A 234 -9.26 -17.96 9.34
N ASP A 235 -8.65 -17.10 8.51
CA ASP A 235 -7.73 -17.51 7.44
C ASP A 235 -6.39 -18.07 7.97
N GLY A 236 -6.02 -17.67 9.19
CA GLY A 236 -4.71 -17.94 9.75
C GLY A 236 -3.67 -16.87 9.37
N GLU A 237 -2.63 -16.80 10.20
CA GLU A 237 -1.58 -15.79 10.06
C GLU A 237 -0.89 -15.85 8.70
N ASN A 238 -0.75 -14.68 8.08
CA ASN A 238 -0.08 -14.50 6.80
C ASN A 238 1.00 -13.41 6.93
N ASN A 239 2.23 -13.74 6.50
CA ASN A 239 3.38 -12.84 6.60
C ASN A 239 3.29 -11.62 5.69
N GLU A 240 2.65 -11.73 4.52
CA GLU A 240 2.41 -10.62 3.60
C GLU A 240 1.47 -9.61 4.26
N VAL A 241 0.31 -10.10 4.71
CA VAL A 241 -0.71 -9.30 5.41
C VAL A 241 -0.15 -8.68 6.69
N THR A 242 0.67 -9.43 7.43
CA THR A 242 1.37 -8.93 8.62
C THR A 242 2.32 -7.78 8.26
N GLY A 243 3.08 -7.90 7.18
CA GLY A 243 3.96 -6.83 6.70
C GLY A 243 3.19 -5.57 6.33
N GLU A 244 2.07 -5.71 5.64
CA GLU A 244 1.20 -4.60 5.22
C GLU A 244 0.55 -3.89 6.42
N ALA A 245 0.02 -4.65 7.38
CA ALA A 245 -0.54 -4.09 8.60
C ALA A 245 0.51 -3.31 9.41
N LEU A 246 1.71 -3.88 9.56
CA LEU A 246 2.83 -3.20 10.23
C LEU A 246 3.25 -1.93 9.49
N TRP A 247 3.28 -1.95 8.16
CA TRP A 247 3.60 -0.76 7.36
C TRP A 247 2.59 0.35 7.63
N ALA A 248 1.30 0.05 7.51
CA ALA A 248 0.22 1.00 7.78
C ALA A 248 0.25 1.57 9.21
N ILE A 249 0.43 0.73 10.22
CA ILE A 249 0.51 1.17 11.63
C ILE A 249 1.76 2.02 11.87
N SER A 250 2.91 1.66 11.28
CA SER A 250 4.14 2.43 11.43
C SER A 250 4.04 3.82 10.78
N ALA A 251 3.26 3.92 9.69
CA ALA A 251 2.97 5.17 9.02
C ALA A 251 2.03 6.05 9.87
N ASN A 252 1.12 5.48 10.66
CA ASN A 252 0.25 6.22 11.58
C ASN A 252 0.32 5.67 13.01
N PRO A 253 1.35 6.03 13.80
CA PRO A 253 1.46 5.55 15.17
C PRO A 253 0.34 6.16 16.02
N VAL A 254 -0.73 5.40 16.24
CA VAL A 254 -1.78 5.76 17.19
C VAL A 254 -1.19 5.66 18.60
N PRO A 255 -1.30 6.69 19.45
CA PRO A 255 -0.86 6.59 20.83
C PRO A 255 -1.61 5.45 21.52
N GLU A 256 -0.85 4.47 22.05
CA GLU A 256 -1.42 3.38 22.83
C GLU A 256 -2.40 3.92 23.89
N PRO A 257 -3.59 3.31 24.10
CA PRO A 257 -4.58 3.79 25.05
C PRO A 257 -4.02 3.97 26.48
N SER A 258 -3.00 3.18 26.83
CA SER A 258 -2.27 3.29 28.10
C SER A 258 -1.46 4.58 28.23
N THR A 259 -0.93 5.11 27.12
CA THR A 259 -0.24 6.41 27.05
C THR A 259 -1.20 7.57 27.32
N LEU A 260 -2.41 7.50 26.78
CA LEU A 260 -3.47 8.48 27.06
C LEU A 260 -3.97 8.40 28.51
N LEU A 261 -4.08 7.19 29.07
CA LEU A 261 -4.45 6.98 30.46
C LEU A 261 -3.39 7.54 31.43
N LEU A 262 -2.10 7.37 31.10
CA LEU A 262 -0.99 7.91 31.89
C LEU A 262 -0.93 9.45 31.85
N LEU A 263 -1.16 10.05 30.68
CA LEU A 263 -1.26 11.51 30.52
C LEU A 263 -2.47 12.08 31.25
N GLY A 264 -3.63 11.41 31.16
CA GLY A 264 -4.84 11.80 31.88
C GLY A 264 -4.69 11.72 33.41
N ALA A 265 -4.10 10.63 33.92
CA ALA A 265 -3.82 10.46 35.35
C ALA A 265 -2.75 11.45 35.84
N GLY A 266 -1.73 11.73 35.03
CA GLY A 266 -0.68 12.71 35.34
C GLY A 266 -1.19 14.15 35.44
N LEU A 267 -2.06 14.57 34.51
CA LEU A 267 -2.68 15.89 34.51
C LEU A 267 -3.69 16.07 35.66
N ALA A 268 -4.48 15.04 35.97
CA ALA A 268 -5.36 15.04 37.14
C ALA A 268 -4.55 15.14 38.45
N GLY A 269 -3.43 14.40 38.56
CA GLY A 269 -2.52 14.49 39.70
C GLY A 269 -1.95 15.90 39.92
N LEU A 270 -1.48 16.55 38.85
CA LEU A 270 -0.95 17.93 38.92
C LEU A 270 -2.00 18.97 39.34
N TYR A 271 -3.26 18.78 38.97
CA TYR A 271 -4.36 19.65 39.39
C TYR A 271 -4.63 19.56 40.91
N PHE A 272 -4.51 18.37 41.50
CA PHE A 272 -4.67 18.18 42.95
C PHE A 272 -3.51 18.73 43.78
N PHE A 273 -2.28 18.78 43.23
CA PHE A 273 -1.13 19.37 43.92
C PHE A 273 -1.08 20.90 43.89
N ARG A 274 -1.75 21.56 42.93
CA ARG A 274 -1.84 23.04 42.86
C ARG A 274 -2.91 23.66 43.75
N ARG A 275 -3.75 22.84 44.42
CA ARG A 275 -4.85 23.29 45.30
C ARG A 275 -4.55 23.17 46.80
N LYS A 276 -3.29 22.93 47.17
CA LYS A 276 -2.78 23.06 48.54
C LYS A 276 -1.83 24.25 48.61
#